data_AF-A0A3C0IT78-F1
#
_entry.id   AF-A0A3C0IT78-F1
#
_cell.length_a   1.000
_cell.length_b   1.000
_cell.length_c   1.000
_cell.angle_alpha   90.00
_cell.angle_beta   90.00
_cell.angle_gamma   90.00
#
_symmetry.space_group_name_H-M   'P 1'
#
loop_
_entity.id
_entity.type
_entity.pdbx_description
1 polymer ?
#
loop_
_entity_poly.entity_id
_entity_poly.type
_entity_poly.pdbx_seq_one_letter_code
_entity_poly.pdbx_strand_id
1 'polypeptide(L)'
;MKQYLNVATWNRSDHFHFFRQFEEPFFGVTVTIDCTKAYTTAKEKGISFFLYYLYQSLAAANAITPFRYRIENKTDVACYDVVHASPTINRADGTFGFSYLDYDANSEIFYRKATGVIEQVQQSTGLIPAINGENVIHYSSIPWIDFTR
;
A
#
# COMPACT_ATOMS: atom_id res chain seq x y z
N MET A 1 -12.81 -10.03 1.83
CA MET A 1 -13.45 -10.71 0.67
C MET A 1 -13.41 -9.75 -0.51
N LYS A 2 -14.02 -10.10 -1.64
CA LYS A 2 -14.14 -9.20 -2.80
C LYS A 2 -15.49 -9.36 -3.46
N GLN A 3 -15.94 -8.31 -4.15
CA GLN A 3 -17.15 -8.30 -4.95
C GLN A 3 -16.82 -7.80 -6.35
N TYR A 4 -17.42 -8.39 -7.37
CA TYR A 4 -17.25 -7.91 -8.75
C TYR A 4 -18.23 -6.78 -9.03
N LEU A 5 -17.74 -5.71 -9.65
CA LEU A 5 -18.58 -4.64 -10.14
C LEU A 5 -19.30 -5.10 -11.41
N ASN A 6 -20.57 -4.72 -11.54
CA ASN A 6 -21.25 -4.81 -12.82
C ASN A 6 -20.76 -3.66 -13.72
N VAL A 7 -19.81 -3.97 -14.61
CA VAL A 7 -19.20 -2.97 -15.50
C VAL A 7 -20.25 -2.31 -16.41
N ALA A 8 -21.34 -2.98 -16.77
CA ALA A 8 -22.37 -2.41 -17.63
C ALA A 8 -23.18 -1.28 -16.96
N THR A 9 -23.27 -1.27 -15.63
CA THR A 9 -24.02 -0.25 -14.87
C THR A 9 -23.12 0.68 -14.06
N TRP A 10 -21.81 0.43 -14.04
CA TRP A 10 -20.85 1.25 -13.33
C TRP A 10 -20.63 2.59 -14.02
N ASN A 11 -20.69 3.69 -13.26
CA ASN A 11 -20.51 5.05 -13.80
C ASN A 11 -19.15 5.32 -14.47
N ARG A 12 -18.16 4.44 -14.29
CA ARG A 12 -16.84 4.52 -14.96
C ARG A 12 -16.66 3.48 -16.06
N SER A 13 -17.74 2.86 -16.54
CA SER A 13 -17.71 1.84 -17.61
C SER A 13 -16.92 2.30 -18.83
N ASP A 14 -17.29 3.44 -19.42
CA ASP A 14 -16.62 3.97 -20.62
C ASP A 14 -15.15 4.27 -20.36
N HIS A 15 -14.83 4.82 -19.19
CA HIS A 15 -13.46 5.13 -18.79
C HIS A 15 -12.64 3.84 -18.69
N PHE A 16 -13.17 2.82 -18.02
CA PHE A 16 -12.52 1.52 -17.91
C PHE A 16 -12.29 0.89 -19.29
N HIS A 17 -13.32 0.87 -20.14
CA HIS A 17 -13.23 0.31 -21.49
C HIS A 17 -12.24 1.04 -22.39
N PHE A 18 -12.10 2.36 -22.24
CA PHE A 18 -11.13 3.15 -22.96
C PHE A 18 -9.69 2.88 -22.47
N PHE A 19 -9.42 3.08 -21.17
CA PHE A 19 -8.05 2.99 -20.64
C PHE A 19 -7.49 1.57 -20.63
N ARG A 20 -8.32 0.53 -20.48
CA ARG A 20 -7.84 -0.87 -20.45
C ARG A 20 -7.25 -1.36 -21.78
N GLN A 21 -7.39 -0.60 -22.87
CA GLN A 21 -6.83 -0.94 -24.18
C GLN A 21 -5.34 -0.57 -24.30
N PHE A 22 -4.84 0.25 -23.38
CA PHE A 22 -3.49 0.78 -23.42
C PHE A 22 -2.52 -0.26 -22.82
N GLU A 23 -1.30 -0.33 -23.38
CA GLU A 23 -0.23 -1.15 -22.82
C GLU A 23 0.23 -0.61 -21.45
N GLU A 24 0.27 0.72 -21.31
CA GLU A 24 0.65 1.43 -20.08
C GLU A 24 -0.47 2.37 -19.61
N PRO A 25 -1.54 1.87 -18.96
CA PRO A 25 -2.67 2.68 -18.50
C PRO A 25 -2.40 3.37 -17.15
N PHE A 26 -1.16 3.81 -16.91
CA PHE A 26 -0.71 4.35 -15.63
C PHE A 26 -0.34 5.83 -15.75
N PHE A 27 -0.53 6.57 -14.66
CA PHE A 27 -0.01 7.93 -14.52
C PHE A 27 0.58 8.09 -13.12
N GLY A 28 1.64 8.90 -13.01
CA GLY A 28 2.29 9.23 -11.75
C GLY A 28 1.91 10.63 -11.27
N VAL A 29 1.78 10.79 -9.95
CA VAL A 29 1.61 12.09 -9.30
C VAL A 29 2.54 12.14 -8.09
N THR A 30 3.31 13.22 -7.99
CA THR A 30 4.18 13.52 -6.84
C THR A 30 3.70 14.80 -6.20
N VAL A 31 3.45 14.75 -4.88
CA VAL A 31 3.03 15.91 -4.08
C VAL A 31 3.82 15.95 -2.79
N THR A 32 4.21 17.16 -2.37
CA THR A 32 4.80 17.39 -1.05
C THR A 32 3.71 17.43 0.00
N ILE A 33 3.83 16.60 1.03
CA ILE A 33 2.90 16.55 2.15
C ILE A 33 3.59 17.10 3.39
N ASP A 34 2.97 18.07 4.07
CA ASP A 34 3.44 18.52 5.38
C ASP A 34 3.16 17.44 6.43
N CYS A 35 4.23 16.75 6.84
CA CYS A 35 4.18 15.68 7.82
C CYS A 35 4.51 16.15 9.25
N THR A 36 4.59 17.46 9.53
CA THR A 36 5.02 17.99 10.85
C THR A 36 4.21 17.40 12.00
N LYS A 37 2.87 17.41 11.89
CA LYS A 37 1.97 16.84 12.91
C LYS A 37 2.15 15.33 13.06
N ALA A 38 2.21 14.62 11.93
CA ALA A 38 2.39 13.17 11.92
C ALA A 38 3.70 12.76 12.59
N TYR A 39 4.78 13.49 12.32
CA TYR A 39 6.10 13.24 12.91
C TYR A 39 6.08 13.43 14.42
N THR A 40 5.56 14.57 14.90
CA THR A 40 5.44 14.84 16.34
C THR A 40 4.60 13.78 17.05
N THR A 41 3.43 13.45 16.51
CA THR A 41 2.55 12.42 17.10
C THR A 41 3.21 11.04 17.13
N ALA A 42 3.94 10.65 16.08
CA ALA A 42 4.65 9.38 16.06
C ALA A 42 5.70 9.31 17.18
N LYS A 43 6.45 10.40 17.38
CA LYS A 43 7.46 10.52 18.45
C LYS A 43 6.86 10.46 19.84
N GLU A 44 5.79 11.22 20.09
CA GLU A 44 5.10 11.24 21.40
C GLU A 44 4.54 9.86 21.77
N LYS A 45 4.10 9.09 20.77
CA LYS A 45 3.57 7.72 20.97
C LYS A 45 4.64 6.63 20.99
N GLY A 46 5.92 6.96 20.76
CA GLY A 46 7.00 5.99 20.65
C GLY A 46 6.87 5.06 19.43
N ILE A 47 6.18 5.50 18.37
CA ILE A 47 5.95 4.72 17.15
C ILE A 47 6.97 5.14 16.08
N SER A 48 7.47 4.18 15.30
CA SER A 48 8.28 4.47 14.13
C SER A 48 7.52 5.41 13.18
N PHE A 49 8.14 6.52 12.78
CA PHE A 49 7.51 7.46 11.84
C PHE A 49 7.14 6.77 10.52
N PHE A 50 7.96 5.82 10.05
CA PHE A 50 7.66 4.96 8.91
C PHE A 50 6.32 4.23 9.06
N LEU A 51 6.14 3.50 10.17
CA LEU A 51 4.90 2.77 10.43
C LEU A 51 3.70 3.70 10.59
N TYR A 52 3.91 4.86 11.21
CA TYR A 52 2.85 5.85 11.41
C TYR A 52 2.31 6.36 10.08
N TYR A 53 3.16 6.91 9.19
CA TYR A 53 2.66 7.43 7.92
C TYR A 53 2.18 6.32 6.99
N LEU A 54 2.78 5.13 7.05
CA LEU A 54 2.34 3.98 6.27
C LEU A 54 0.90 3.60 6.63
N TYR A 55 0.59 3.53 7.92
CA TYR A 55 -0.78 3.29 8.38
C TYR A 55 -1.75 4.37 7.91
N GLN A 56 -1.38 5.65 8.05
CA GLN A 56 -2.24 6.76 7.62
C GLN A 56 -2.52 6.72 6.11
N SER A 57 -1.50 6.44 5.30
CA SER A 57 -1.65 6.27 3.85
C SER A 57 -2.54 5.07 3.49
N LEU A 58 -2.31 3.94 4.16
CA LEU A 58 -3.07 2.71 3.92
C LEU A 58 -4.54 2.85 4.37
N ALA A 59 -4.79 3.54 5.48
CA ALA A 59 -6.13 3.87 5.95
C ALA A 59 -6.87 4.77 4.95
N ALA A 60 -6.20 5.79 4.41
CA ALA A 60 -6.77 6.65 3.37
C ALA A 60 -7.12 5.86 2.10
N ALA A 61 -6.24 4.96 1.66
CA ALA A 61 -6.51 4.10 0.51
C ALA A 61 -7.69 3.14 0.77
N ASN A 62 -7.82 2.59 1.97
CA ASN A 62 -8.95 1.74 2.34
C ASN A 62 -10.28 2.51 2.43
N ALA A 63 -10.25 3.78 2.81
CA ALA A 63 -11.43 4.64 2.88
C ALA A 63 -11.96 5.05 1.49
N ILE A 64 -11.09 5.10 0.47
CA ILE A 64 -11.45 5.52 -0.89
C ILE A 64 -11.62 4.28 -1.77
N THR A 65 -12.87 3.89 -2.01
CA THR A 65 -13.25 2.66 -2.72
C THR A 65 -12.47 2.39 -4.02
N PRO A 66 -12.21 3.37 -4.91
CA PRO A 66 -11.41 3.13 -6.13
C PRO A 66 -10.00 2.57 -5.91
N PHE A 67 -9.34 2.82 -4.77
CA PHE A 67 -8.01 2.23 -4.49
C PHE A 67 -8.08 0.73 -4.15
N ARG A 68 -9.29 0.21 -3.88
CA ARG A 68 -9.56 -1.21 -3.61
C ARG A 68 -9.96 -1.98 -4.88
N TYR A 69 -10.00 -1.34 -6.04
CA TYR A 69 -10.28 -2.00 -7.31
C TYR A 69 -9.05 -2.73 -7.86
N ARG A 70 -9.26 -3.91 -8.44
CA ARG A 70 -8.27 -4.67 -9.20
C ARG A 70 -8.91 -5.19 -10.48
N ILE A 71 -8.09 -5.30 -11.53
CA ILE A 71 -8.50 -5.93 -12.78
C ILE A 71 -8.13 -7.40 -12.69
N GLU A 72 -9.12 -8.27 -12.86
CA GLU A 72 -8.96 -9.72 -12.87
C GLU A 72 -9.46 -10.27 -14.20
N ASN A 73 -8.88 -11.39 -14.66
CA ASN A 73 -9.23 -12.02 -15.94
C ASN A 73 -9.28 -11.03 -17.13
N LYS A 74 -8.46 -9.97 -17.08
CA LYS A 74 -8.38 -8.82 -18.01
C LYS A 74 -9.63 -7.95 -18.13
N THR A 75 -10.82 -8.44 -17.76
CA THR A 75 -12.12 -7.80 -18.04
C THR A 75 -12.95 -7.55 -16.78
N ASP A 76 -12.72 -8.32 -15.72
CA ASP A 76 -13.48 -8.23 -14.49
C ASP A 76 -12.86 -7.17 -13.57
N VAL A 77 -13.71 -6.36 -12.94
CA VAL A 77 -13.27 -5.38 -11.94
C VAL A 77 -13.71 -5.88 -10.57
N ALA A 78 -12.74 -6.40 -9.80
CA ALA A 78 -12.95 -6.79 -8.41
C ALA A 78 -12.78 -5.58 -7.49
N CYS A 79 -13.70 -5.40 -6.56
CA CYS A 79 -13.57 -4.48 -5.43
C CYS A 79 -13.31 -5.30 -4.16
N TYR A 80 -12.12 -5.18 -3.60
CA TYR A 80 -11.80 -5.82 -2.33
C TYR A 80 -12.39 -5.04 -1.15
N ASP A 81 -12.76 -5.76 -0.09
CA ASP A 81 -13.20 -5.11 1.15
C ASP A 81 -12.07 -4.32 1.80
N VAL A 82 -10.83 -4.81 1.66
CA VAL A 82 -9.64 -4.26 2.28
C VAL A 82 -8.45 -4.39 1.33
N VAL A 83 -7.54 -3.43 1.38
CA VAL A 83 -6.20 -3.53 0.79
C VAL A 83 -5.14 -3.50 1.87
N HIS A 84 -4.07 -4.27 1.66
CA HIS A 84 -2.95 -4.45 2.57
C HIS A 84 -1.72 -3.68 2.08
N ALA A 85 -0.69 -3.56 2.91
CA ALA A 85 0.57 -2.94 2.49
C ALA A 85 1.62 -4.00 2.15
N SER A 86 2.37 -3.77 1.09
CA SER A 86 3.58 -4.51 0.79
C SER A 86 4.77 -3.54 0.70
N PRO A 87 5.36 -3.14 1.84
CA PRO A 87 6.53 -2.29 1.83
C PRO A 87 7.83 -3.08 1.65
N THR A 88 8.84 -2.42 1.08
CA THR A 88 10.23 -2.83 1.19
C THR A 88 10.80 -2.45 2.56
N ILE A 89 11.48 -3.39 3.22
CA ILE A 89 12.10 -3.20 4.54
C ILE A 89 13.61 -3.31 4.40
N ASN A 90 14.33 -2.25 4.80
CA ASN A 90 15.79 -2.22 4.74
C ASN A 90 16.42 -3.15 5.79
N ARG A 91 17.54 -3.76 5.40
CA ARG A 91 18.40 -4.60 6.23
C ARG A 91 19.71 -3.88 6.55
N ALA A 92 20.41 -4.35 7.58
CA ALA A 92 21.66 -3.73 8.04
C ALA A 92 22.82 -3.85 7.02
N ASP A 93 22.74 -4.80 6.10
CA ASP A 93 23.74 -5.05 5.05
C ASP A 93 23.56 -4.15 3.81
N GLY A 94 22.64 -3.18 3.86
CA GLY A 94 22.34 -2.30 2.74
C GLY A 94 21.39 -2.89 1.69
N THR A 95 20.90 -4.13 1.89
CA THR A 95 19.85 -4.73 1.06
C THR A 95 18.45 -4.43 1.63
N PHE A 96 17.42 -4.96 0.97
CA PHE A 96 16.04 -4.91 1.46
C PHE A 96 15.35 -6.27 1.30
N GLY A 97 14.26 -6.47 2.04
CA GLY A 97 13.31 -7.56 1.84
C GLY A 97 11.91 -7.05 1.54
N PHE A 98 11.11 -7.85 0.83
CA PHE A 98 9.67 -7.59 0.70
C PHE A 98 8.96 -8.03 1.97
N SER A 99 7.88 -7.32 2.29
CA SER A 99 7.01 -7.66 3.41
C SER A 99 5.55 -7.59 3.02
N TYR A 100 4.71 -8.22 3.84
CA TYR A 100 3.26 -8.18 3.74
C TYR A 100 2.69 -7.78 5.10
N LEU A 101 1.97 -6.67 5.15
CA LEU A 101 1.40 -6.13 6.37
C LEU A 101 -0.12 -6.09 6.26
N ASP A 102 -0.79 -6.93 7.05
CA ASP A 102 -2.23 -6.92 7.18
C ASP A 102 -2.71 -5.55 7.66
N TYR A 103 -3.73 -5.03 7.00
CA TYR A 103 -4.40 -3.81 7.43
C TYR A 103 -5.36 -4.17 8.55
N ASP A 104 -5.37 -3.35 9.60
CA ASP A 104 -6.34 -3.43 10.67
C ASP A 104 -6.88 -2.03 10.91
N ALA A 105 -8.21 -1.88 11.02
CA ALA A 105 -8.80 -0.58 11.29
C ALA A 105 -8.36 -0.03 12.66
N ASN A 106 -7.97 -0.89 13.60
CA ASN A 106 -7.32 -0.48 14.83
C ASN A 106 -5.81 -0.31 14.61
N SER A 107 -5.36 0.95 14.64
CA SER A 107 -3.95 1.31 14.46
C SER A 107 -3.00 0.59 15.41
N GLU A 108 -3.38 0.33 16.66
CA GLU A 108 -2.53 -0.34 17.64
C GLU A 108 -2.30 -1.81 17.27
N ILE A 109 -3.35 -2.48 16.77
CA ILE A 109 -3.25 -3.85 16.27
C ILE A 109 -2.36 -3.88 15.03
N PHE A 110 -2.54 -2.93 14.12
CA PHE A 110 -1.70 -2.78 12.94
C PHE A 110 -0.23 -2.61 13.33
N TYR A 111 0.10 -1.63 14.18
CA TYR A 111 1.49 -1.36 14.57
C TYR A 111 2.14 -2.57 15.22
N ARG A 112 1.45 -3.24 16.15
CA ARG A 112 2.00 -4.43 16.82
C ARG A 112 2.31 -5.55 15.83
N LYS A 113 1.37 -5.88 14.93
CA LYS A 113 1.56 -6.93 13.92
C LYS A 113 2.68 -6.54 12.93
N ALA A 114 2.67 -5.30 12.46
CA ALA A 114 3.62 -4.81 11.48
C ALA A 114 5.05 -4.79 12.01
N THR A 115 5.27 -4.39 13.26
CA THR A 115 6.58 -4.44 13.91
C THR A 115 7.17 -5.85 13.89
N GLY A 116 6.37 -6.87 14.25
CA GLY A 116 6.83 -8.26 14.23
C GLY A 116 7.24 -8.74 12.83
N VAL A 117 6.49 -8.36 11.79
CA VAL A 117 6.84 -8.68 10.40
C VAL A 117 8.13 -7.95 9.97
N ILE A 118 8.30 -6.68 10.34
CA ILE A 118 9.50 -5.90 10.02
C ILE A 118 10.74 -6.55 10.64
N GLU A 119 10.68 -6.92 11.92
CA GLU A 119 11.77 -7.59 12.62
C GLU A 119 12.17 -8.91 11.94
N GLN A 120 11.17 -9.70 11.53
CA GLN A 120 11.40 -10.94 10.78
C GLN A 120 12.07 -10.69 9.42
N VAL A 121 11.62 -9.68 8.67
CA VAL A 121 12.20 -9.37 7.36
C VAL A 121 13.62 -8.81 7.47
N GLN A 122 13.90 -8.06 8.53
CA GLN A 122 15.25 -7.56 8.83
C GLN A 122 16.25 -8.67 9.14
N GLN A 123 15.78 -9.78 9.71
CA GLN A 123 16.59 -10.96 10.06
C GLN A 123 16.62 -12.03 8.96
N SER A 124 15.81 -11.88 7.91
CA SER A 124 15.74 -12.85 6.81
C SER A 124 16.74 -12.55 5.70
N THR A 125 16.95 -13.53 4.82
CA THR A 125 17.78 -13.40 3.61
C THR A 125 16.97 -13.68 2.36
N GLY A 126 17.44 -13.17 1.21
CA GLY A 126 16.77 -13.36 -0.08
C GLY A 126 15.53 -12.47 -0.25
N LEU A 127 14.88 -12.64 -1.41
CA LEU A 127 13.65 -11.96 -1.79
C LEU A 127 12.53 -12.98 -1.83
N ILE A 128 11.79 -13.07 -0.73
CA ILE A 128 10.55 -13.85 -0.67
C ILE A 128 9.45 -12.87 -1.08
N PRO A 129 8.76 -13.08 -2.21
CA PRO A 129 7.60 -12.28 -2.53
C PRO A 129 6.63 -12.34 -1.34
N ALA A 130 6.17 -11.17 -0.89
CA ALA A 130 4.97 -11.10 -0.09
C ALA A 130 3.93 -11.99 -0.76
N ILE A 131 3.29 -12.90 0.00
CA ILE A 131 2.23 -13.80 -0.49
C ILE A 131 1.42 -13.03 -1.53
N ASN A 132 1.18 -13.62 -2.72
CA ASN A 132 0.47 -13.03 -3.88
C ASN A 132 -0.95 -12.56 -3.52
N GLY A 133 -1.06 -11.61 -2.60
CA GLY A 133 -2.27 -10.94 -2.22
C GLY A 133 -2.55 -9.98 -3.34
N GLU A 134 -3.52 -10.33 -4.16
CA GLU A 134 -4.01 -9.52 -5.29
C GLU A 134 -4.43 -8.09 -4.84
N ASN A 135 -4.67 -7.90 -3.54
CA ASN A 135 -5.15 -6.67 -2.91
C ASN A 135 -4.11 -5.92 -2.06
N VAL A 136 -2.85 -5.83 -2.52
CA VAL A 136 -1.83 -4.99 -1.84
C VAL A 136 -1.64 -3.65 -2.54
N ILE A 137 -1.18 -2.66 -1.78
CA ILE A 137 -0.51 -1.45 -2.28
C ILE A 137 0.97 -1.59 -1.97
N HIS A 138 1.82 -1.38 -2.96
CA HIS A 138 3.27 -1.41 -2.80
C HIS A 138 3.77 -0.07 -2.27
N TYR A 139 4.63 -0.13 -1.26
CA TYR A 139 5.22 1.04 -0.62
C TYR A 139 6.74 0.96 -0.65
N SER A 140 7.40 2.03 -1.06
CA SER A 140 8.85 2.15 -0.99
C SER A 140 9.21 3.44 -0.26
N SER A 141 10.23 3.36 0.58
CA SER A 141 10.67 4.48 1.41
C SER A 141 12.15 4.74 1.15
N ILE A 142 12.45 5.94 0.68
CA ILE A 142 13.79 6.33 0.25
C ILE A 142 14.20 7.56 1.06
N PRO A 143 14.58 7.39 2.34
CA PRO A 143 14.76 8.51 3.27
C PRO A 143 15.98 9.40 2.97
N TRP A 144 16.77 9.02 1.97
CA TRP A 144 18.02 9.68 1.56
C TRP A 144 17.86 10.52 0.27
N ILE A 145 16.67 10.55 -0.33
CA ILE A 145 16.34 11.39 -1.48
C ILE A 145 15.16 12.30 -1.12
N ASP A 146 15.31 13.59 -1.39
CA ASP A 146 14.20 14.53 -1.53
C ASP A 146 13.93 14.73 -3.03
N PHE A 147 12.78 14.27 -3.52
CA PHE A 147 12.45 14.27 -4.95
C PHE A 147 11.14 15.01 -5.21
N THR A 148 11.08 15.67 -6.37
CA THR A 148 9.91 16.44 -6.79
C THR A 148 9.29 15.91 -8.07
N ARG A 149 10.00 15.07 -8.84
CA ARG A 149 9.57 14.36 -10.05
C ARG A 149 10.40 13.10 -10.26
#